data_AF-A0A4Q2Y1V0-F1
#
_entry.id   AF-A0A4Q2Y1V0-F1
#
_cell.length_a   1.000
_cell.length_b   1.000
_cell.length_c   1.000
_cell.angle_alpha   90.00
_cell.angle_beta   90.00
_cell.angle_gamma   90.00
#
_symmetry.space_group_name_H-M   'P 1'
#
loop_
_entity.id
_entity.type
_entity.pdbx_description
1 polymer ?
#
loop_
_entity_poly.entity_id
_entity_poly.type
_entity_poly.pdbx_seq_one_letter_code
_entity_poly.pdbx_strand_id
1 'polypeptide(L)'
;MIRTTFLLTLAVSLTSARADRDLHSFNRLTLSDQFWCEGANAADFNKDGHDDLVAGPWWWEGPDFVKRHEIYEPAATFKLPLGEMTTVEVPG
;
A
#
# COMPACT_ATOMS: atom_id res chain seq x y z
N MET A 1 32.29 54.76 41.76
CA MET A 1 31.25 54.65 40.71
C MET A 1 31.95 54.55 39.36
N ILE A 2 32.10 53.35 38.80
CA ILE A 2 32.55 53.14 37.41
C ILE A 2 31.63 52.07 36.82
N ARG A 3 30.92 52.44 35.76
CA ARG A 3 29.88 51.66 35.09
C ARG A 3 30.55 50.81 34.02
N THR A 4 30.58 49.49 34.20
CA THR A 4 31.10 48.57 33.18
C THR A 4 29.92 48.03 32.39
N THR A 5 29.69 48.60 31.21
CA THR A 5 28.68 48.13 30.25
C THR A 5 29.20 46.87 29.57
N PHE A 6 28.57 45.72 29.81
CA PHE A 6 28.87 44.48 29.09
C PHE A 6 27.92 44.37 27.90
N LEU A 7 28.44 44.52 26.68
CA LEU A 7 27.68 44.28 25.44
C LEU A 7 27.72 42.77 25.15
N LEU A 8 26.57 42.09 25.30
CA LEU A 8 26.43 40.68 24.94
C LEU A 8 25.90 40.59 23.50
N THR A 9 26.77 40.33 22.53
CA THR A 9 26.40 40.00 21.15
C THR A 9 25.77 38.60 21.11
N LEU A 10 24.48 38.52 20.82
CA LEU A 10 23.75 37.28 20.58
C LEU A 10 23.93 36.87 19.12
N ALA A 11 24.79 35.89 18.86
CA ALA A 11 24.87 35.23 17.56
C ALA A 11 23.71 34.23 17.43
N VAL A 12 22.68 34.60 16.67
CA VAL A 12 21.60 33.67 16.30
C VAL A 12 22.10 32.81 15.14
N SER A 13 22.46 31.56 15.43
CA SER A 13 22.72 30.56 14.41
C SER A 13 21.40 30.12 13.78
N LEU A 14 21.18 30.44 12.49
CA LEU A 14 20.11 29.84 11.71
C LEU A 14 20.47 28.37 11.45
N THR A 15 19.83 27.46 12.17
CA THR A 15 19.88 26.03 11.84
C THR A 15 18.83 25.76 10.75
N SER A 16 19.26 25.50 9.52
CA SER A 16 18.37 24.97 8.49
C SER A 16 17.92 23.57 8.91
N ALA A 17 16.66 23.41 9.29
CA ALA A 17 16.04 22.10 9.46
C ALA A 17 15.87 21.47 8.07
N ARG A 18 16.81 20.59 7.68
CA ARG A 18 16.64 19.73 6.51
C ARG A 18 15.67 18.62 6.90
N ALA A 19 14.46 18.64 6.34
CA ALA A 19 13.56 17.50 6.42
C ALA A 19 14.24 16.32 5.72
N ASP A 20 14.62 15.30 6.48
CA ASP A 20 15.06 14.05 5.92
C ASP A 20 13.84 13.40 5.25
N ARG A 21 13.91 13.25 3.93
CA ARG A 21 12.83 12.60 3.19
C ARG A 21 13.16 11.13 3.16
N ASP A 22 12.72 10.41 4.18
CA ASP A 22 12.84 8.97 4.22
C ASP A 22 12.16 8.36 2.99
N LEU A 23 12.95 7.67 2.17
CA LEU A 23 12.43 6.94 1.02
C LEU A 23 11.75 5.69 1.55
N HIS A 24 10.42 5.69 1.56
CA HIS A 24 9.65 4.54 2.00
C HIS A 24 9.80 3.40 0.99
N SER A 25 10.05 2.20 1.49
CA SER A 25 10.06 0.98 0.68
C SER A 25 8.79 0.19 0.96
N PHE A 26 8.17 -0.32 -0.10
CA PHE A 26 6.94 -1.10 -0.02
C PHE A 26 7.18 -2.50 -0.55
N ASN A 27 6.61 -3.50 0.12
CA ASN A 27 6.51 -4.84 -0.46
C ASN A 27 5.30 -4.89 -1.40
N ARG A 28 5.46 -5.49 -2.58
CA ARG A 28 4.37 -5.69 -3.54
C ARG A 28 4.03 -7.17 -3.60
N LEU A 29 2.78 -7.49 -3.30
CA LEU A 29 2.19 -8.82 -3.49
C LEU A 29 1.11 -8.73 -4.58
N THR A 30 1.18 -9.61 -5.58
CA THR A 30 0.14 -9.72 -6.60
C THR A 30 -0.86 -10.78 -6.15
N LEU A 31 -2.11 -10.38 -5.91
CA LEU A 31 -3.19 -11.31 -5.48
C LEU A 31 -3.98 -11.89 -6.66
N SER A 32 -4.06 -11.15 -7.76
CA SER A 32 -4.70 -11.58 -9.01
C SER A 32 -4.16 -10.75 -10.17
N ASP A 33 -4.03 -11.38 -11.33
CA ASP A 33 -3.69 -10.80 -12.62
C ASP A 33 -4.90 -10.70 -13.57
N GLN A 34 -6.12 -10.94 -13.05
CA GLN A 34 -7.38 -10.79 -13.77
C GLN A 34 -8.07 -9.47 -13.43
N PHE A 35 -8.70 -8.83 -14.42
CA PHE A 35 -9.45 -7.59 -14.22
C PHE A 35 -10.88 -7.86 -13.77
N TRP A 36 -11.08 -8.07 -12.48
CA TRP A 36 -12.41 -8.36 -11.93
C TRP A 36 -13.30 -7.11 -11.79
N CYS A 37 -12.71 -5.97 -11.47
CA CYS A 37 -13.40 -4.71 -11.24
C CYS A 37 -12.41 -3.54 -11.25
N GLU A 38 -12.95 -2.31 -11.25
CA GLU A 38 -12.13 -1.08 -11.20
C GLU A 38 -11.60 -0.79 -9.78
N GLY A 39 -12.37 -1.11 -8.74
CA GLY A 39 -12.06 -0.74 -7.35
C GLY A 39 -11.68 -1.91 -6.46
N ALA A 40 -10.98 -1.61 -5.36
CA ALA A 40 -10.71 -2.51 -4.25
C ALA A 40 -11.03 -1.80 -2.93
N ASN A 41 -11.29 -2.57 -1.87
CA ASN A 41 -11.50 -2.03 -0.53
C ASN A 41 -10.83 -2.91 0.53
N ALA A 42 -10.68 -2.39 1.74
CA ALA A 42 -10.08 -3.10 2.86
C ALA A 42 -10.87 -2.89 4.15
N ALA A 43 -11.08 -3.97 4.89
CA ALA A 43 -11.72 -3.99 6.21
C ALA A 43 -11.49 -5.36 6.86
N ASP A 44 -11.62 -5.44 8.18
CA ASP A 44 -11.64 -6.71 8.92
C ASP A 44 -13.00 -7.41 8.77
N PHE A 45 -13.17 -8.23 7.72
CA PHE A 45 -14.44 -8.88 7.41
C PHE A 45 -14.68 -10.12 8.28
N ASN A 46 -13.63 -10.84 8.65
CA ASN A 46 -13.73 -12.05 9.48
C ASN A 46 -13.66 -11.79 11.00
N LYS A 47 -13.35 -10.56 11.43
CA LYS A 47 -13.23 -10.09 12.81
C LYS A 47 -12.05 -10.69 13.57
N ASP A 48 -10.93 -10.93 12.89
CA ASP A 48 -9.71 -11.45 13.52
C ASP A 48 -8.72 -10.34 13.95
N GLY A 49 -9.04 -9.08 13.64
CA GLY A 49 -8.21 -7.92 13.98
C GLY A 49 -7.17 -7.55 12.92
N HIS A 50 -7.19 -8.21 11.76
CA HIS A 50 -6.39 -7.85 10.59
C HIS A 50 -7.29 -7.30 9.46
N ASP A 51 -6.81 -6.26 8.78
CA ASP A 51 -7.51 -5.78 7.59
C ASP A 51 -7.36 -6.79 6.46
N ASP A 52 -8.49 -7.17 5.89
CA ASP A 52 -8.57 -7.98 4.70
C ASP A 52 -8.65 -7.14 3.43
N LEU A 53 -8.54 -7.77 2.25
CA LEU A 53 -8.73 -7.10 0.96
C LEU A 53 -9.93 -7.68 0.20
N VAL A 54 -10.76 -6.83 -0.41
CA VAL A 54 -11.82 -7.25 -1.33
C VAL A 54 -11.68 -6.56 -2.69
N ALA A 55 -11.86 -7.33 -3.76
CA ALA A 55 -11.92 -6.83 -5.13
C ALA A 55 -12.78 -7.78 -5.99
N GLY A 56 -13.87 -7.26 -6.55
CA GLY A 56 -14.75 -8.01 -7.43
C GLY A 56 -15.39 -9.19 -6.70
N PRO A 57 -15.37 -10.42 -7.27
CA PRO A 57 -15.95 -11.60 -6.64
C PRO A 57 -15.10 -12.15 -5.50
N TRP A 58 -13.95 -11.55 -5.19
CA TRP A 58 -12.96 -12.14 -4.30
C TRP A 58 -12.71 -11.30 -3.05
N TRP A 59 -12.52 -11.99 -1.92
CA TRP A 59 -11.99 -11.44 -0.68
C TRP A 59 -10.82 -12.29 -0.17
N TRP A 60 -9.74 -11.67 0.32
CA TRP A 60 -8.53 -12.33 0.84
C TRP A 60 -8.32 -12.00 2.32
N GLU A 61 -8.14 -13.03 3.15
CA GLU A 61 -7.85 -12.88 4.59
C GLU A 61 -6.48 -12.22 4.80
N GLY A 62 -6.43 -11.15 5.58
CA GLY A 62 -5.19 -10.56 6.07
C GLY A 62 -4.55 -11.40 7.18
N PRO A 63 -3.26 -11.17 7.52
CA PRO A 63 -2.33 -10.22 6.90
C PRO A 63 -1.49 -10.83 5.76
N ASP A 64 -1.60 -12.15 5.51
CA ASP A 64 -0.79 -12.85 4.52
C ASP A 64 -1.44 -12.92 3.12
N PHE A 65 -2.75 -12.72 3.03
CA PHE A 65 -3.53 -12.71 1.80
C PHE A 65 -3.43 -14.01 0.99
N VAL A 66 -3.17 -15.13 1.68
CA VAL A 66 -3.03 -16.45 1.04
C VAL A 66 -4.40 -17.09 0.81
N LYS A 67 -5.31 -16.94 1.77
CA LYS A 67 -6.64 -17.55 1.72
C LYS A 67 -7.63 -16.59 1.07
N ARG A 68 -8.26 -17.05 -0.01
CA ARG A 68 -9.25 -16.29 -0.79
C ARG A 68 -10.63 -16.95 -0.71
N HIS A 69 -11.67 -16.13 -0.67
CA HIS A 69 -13.07 -16.51 -0.66
C HIS A 69 -13.81 -15.89 -1.84
N GLU A 70 -14.79 -16.63 -2.36
CA GLU A 70 -15.72 -16.15 -3.36
C GLU A 70 -16.93 -15.48 -2.69
N ILE A 71 -17.27 -14.27 -3.12
CA ILE A 71 -18.43 -13.48 -2.66
C ILE A 71 -19.62 -13.67 -3.60
N TYR A 72 -19.36 -13.77 -4.91
CA TYR A 72 -20.34 -14.02 -5.97
C TYR A 72 -19.68 -14.68 -7.18
N GLU A 73 -20.49 -15.25 -8.07
CA GLU A 73 -20.02 -16.01 -9.22
C GLU A 73 -19.10 -15.18 -10.15
N PRO A 74 -17.86 -15.63 -10.41
CA PRO A 74 -16.93 -14.98 -11.31
C PRO A 74 -17.26 -15.24 -12.79
N ALA A 75 -18.24 -14.53 -13.37
CA ALA A 75 -18.67 -14.79 -14.75
C ALA A 75 -17.74 -14.28 -15.88
N ALA A 76 -16.59 -13.68 -15.55
CA ALA A 76 -15.70 -13.04 -16.53
C ALA A 76 -14.57 -13.97 -16.98
N THR A 77 -14.33 -14.07 -18.30
CA THR A 77 -13.22 -14.84 -18.87
C THR A 77 -12.11 -13.92 -19.34
N PHE A 78 -10.86 -14.27 -19.04
CA PHE A 78 -9.68 -13.44 -19.32
C PHE A 78 -8.71 -14.10 -20.29
N LYS A 79 -8.05 -13.30 -21.12
CA LYS A 79 -6.91 -13.73 -21.95
C LYS A 79 -5.63 -13.26 -21.29
N LEU A 80 -4.88 -14.18 -20.69
CA LEU A 80 -3.66 -13.86 -19.95
C LEU A 80 -2.42 -14.29 -20.74
N PRO A 81 -1.44 -13.42 -20.95
CA PRO A 81 -0.18 -13.80 -21.56
C PRO A 81 0.65 -14.63 -20.57
N LEU A 82 1.14 -15.79 -21.03
CA LEU A 82 2.05 -16.66 -20.32
C LEU A 82 3.40 -16.68 -21.04
N GLY A 83 4.24 -15.69 -20.72
CA GLY A 83 5.49 -15.44 -21.46
C GLY A 83 5.25 -14.73 -22.80
N GLU A 84 6.25 -14.73 -23.67
CA GLU A 84 6.23 -13.89 -24.88
C GLU A 84 5.30 -14.40 -25.98
N MET A 85 5.02 -15.71 -26.03
CA MET A 85 4.34 -16.34 -27.17
C MET A 85 3.04 -17.06 -26.82
N THR A 86 2.70 -17.19 -25.54
CA THR A 86 1.53 -17.97 -25.12
C THR A 86 0.47 -17.06 -24.53
N THR A 87 -0.78 -17.27 -24.88
CA THR A 87 -1.93 -16.67 -24.21
C THR A 87 -2.87 -17.80 -23.79
N VAL A 88 -3.32 -17.75 -22.53
CA VAL A 88 -4.28 -18.71 -21.98
C VAL A 88 -5.61 -18.03 -21.72
N GLU A 89 -6.71 -18.71 -22.07
CA GLU A 89 -8.04 -18.30 -21.62
C GLU A 89 -8.28 -18.88 -20.23
N VAL A 90 -8.52 -18.00 -19.26
CA VAL A 90 -8.84 -18.37 -17.89
C VAL A 90 -10.33 -18.08 -17.69
N PRO A 91 -11.17 -19.12 -17.56
CA PRO A 91 -12.56 -18.92 -17.16
C PRO A 91 -12.57 -18.35 -15.75
N GLY A 92 -13.53 -17.48 -15.50
CA GLY A 92 -13.73 -16.97 -14.16
C GLY A 92 -14.28 -18.02 -13.22
#